data_AF-A0A6P7GNK8-F1
#
_entry.id   AF-A0A6P7GNK8-F1
#
_cell.length_a   1.000
_cell.length_b   1.000
_cell.length_c   1.000
_cell.angle_alpha   90.00
_cell.angle_beta   90.00
_cell.angle_gamma   90.00
#
_symmetry.space_group_name_H-M   'P 1'
#
loop_
_entity.id
_entity.type
_entity.pdbx_description
1 polymer ?
#
loop_
_entity_poly.entity_id
_entity_poly.type
_entity_poly.pdbx_seq_one_letter_code
_entity_poly.pdbx_strand_id
1 'polypeptide(L)'
;MLSSAQLLNMTIVNLSMSSLRKRNCFFVFIFIVFVPFCLFVILSVPDISSEETLLQRLAELQVRIQYLDAMYRSRQEELQELTQHIDQIYNEDSTLNSSANVQELRPDIKQMLKNMSGLYAANGLNPGVSVKFPSAFHFLPHLLDNPSSLKLAYLMSKNREGVSLVLGIPTVKREKYSYLMDTLQNLIDGLSPEEANDTIIVILIAETAMEYILQIAKEVEMKFPSQVESGLIEIIAPSSGYYPNFDKLRITLGDSSERVKWRSKQNLDYAFLMSYCQTKGTFYVQLEDDILAKPSYATIMRKFAIEKTAKKDPWIVLDFCQLGFIGKLFKTAELPWLINFFQMFFNDKPVDWLLDYLINTKICNWEKNVSIIHWHFSNVVFKIIS
;
A
#
# COMPACT_ATOMS: atom_id res chain seq x y z
N MET A 1 97.24 -50.56 -44.01
CA MET A 1 97.08 -49.11 -43.79
C MET A 1 95.59 -48.81 -43.78
N LEU A 2 95.14 -47.98 -42.82
CA LEU A 2 93.82 -47.35 -42.61
C LEU A 2 92.84 -47.39 -43.80
N SER A 3 91.52 -47.43 -43.67
CA SER A 3 90.55 -47.56 -42.57
C SER A 3 89.21 -47.75 -43.31
N SER A 4 88.45 -48.79 -43.00
CA SER A 4 87.23 -49.17 -43.72
C SER A 4 85.97 -48.76 -42.96
N ALA A 5 85.00 -48.29 -43.73
CA ALA A 5 83.79 -47.58 -43.33
C ALA A 5 82.77 -48.38 -42.48
N GLN A 6 82.04 -47.62 -41.67
CA GLN A 6 80.60 -47.70 -41.36
C GLN A 6 79.97 -49.04 -40.94
N LEU A 7 79.38 -49.09 -39.73
CA LEU A 7 77.93 -48.96 -39.48
C LEU A 7 77.64 -49.22 -37.99
N LEU A 8 76.97 -48.27 -37.34
CA LEU A 8 76.58 -48.34 -35.92
C LEU A 8 75.08 -48.63 -35.84
N ASN A 9 74.71 -49.88 -35.50
CA ASN A 9 73.32 -50.28 -35.26
C ASN A 9 73.01 -50.14 -33.76
N MET A 10 72.07 -49.25 -33.44
CA MET A 10 71.56 -48.99 -32.10
C MET A 10 70.39 -49.94 -31.81
N THR A 11 70.56 -50.89 -30.88
CA THR A 11 69.48 -51.73 -30.36
C THR A 11 68.84 -51.10 -29.12
N ILE A 12 67.53 -50.84 -29.23
CA ILE A 12 66.64 -50.31 -28.20
C ILE A 12 66.36 -51.42 -27.17
N VAL A 13 66.62 -51.16 -25.88
CA VAL A 13 66.17 -52.04 -24.78
C VAL A 13 64.94 -51.42 -24.11
N ASN A 14 63.80 -52.07 -24.33
CA ASN A 14 62.52 -51.83 -23.68
C ASN A 14 62.56 -52.25 -22.20
N LEU A 15 62.33 -51.34 -21.25
CA LEU A 15 61.91 -51.69 -19.89
C LEU A 15 60.38 -51.69 -19.79
N SER A 16 59.83 -52.90 -19.70
CA SER A 16 58.44 -53.20 -19.36
C SER A 16 58.16 -52.84 -17.89
N MET A 17 57.39 -51.77 -17.66
CA MET A 17 56.72 -51.52 -16.37
C MET A 17 55.31 -52.13 -16.41
N SER A 18 54.98 -52.94 -15.41
CA SER A 18 53.72 -53.69 -15.28
C SER A 18 52.46 -52.82 -15.38
N SER A 19 51.46 -53.30 -16.14
CA SER A 19 50.21 -52.58 -16.46
C SER A 19 49.35 -52.25 -15.23
N LEU A 20 49.45 -53.06 -14.16
CA LEU A 20 48.74 -52.86 -12.89
C LEU A 20 49.19 -51.60 -12.13
N ARG A 21 50.49 -51.23 -12.22
CA ARG A 21 51.04 -50.07 -11.49
C ARG A 21 50.68 -48.75 -12.17
N LYS A 22 50.62 -48.73 -13.51
CA LYS A 22 50.13 -47.57 -14.29
C LYS A 22 48.64 -47.30 -14.06
N ARG A 23 47.82 -48.36 -13.96
CA ARG A 23 46.38 -48.22 -13.71
C ARG A 23 46.11 -47.66 -12.31
N ASN A 24 46.81 -48.16 -11.30
CA ASN A 24 46.67 -47.64 -9.93
C ASN A 24 47.21 -46.21 -9.79
N CYS A 25 48.35 -45.86 -10.41
CA CYS A 25 48.83 -44.47 -10.42
C CYS A 25 47.86 -43.52 -11.13
N PHE A 26 47.19 -43.96 -12.20
CA PHE A 26 46.19 -43.16 -12.90
C PHE A 26 44.93 -42.92 -12.05
N PHE A 27 44.45 -43.96 -11.33
CA PHE A 27 43.35 -43.80 -10.36
C PHE A 27 43.72 -42.88 -9.20
N VAL A 28 44.95 -42.97 -8.69
CA VAL A 28 45.45 -42.07 -7.64
C VAL A 28 45.55 -40.64 -8.15
N PHE A 29 46.01 -40.42 -9.39
CA PHE A 29 46.08 -39.09 -9.99
C PHE A 29 44.68 -38.49 -10.23
N ILE A 30 43.73 -39.29 -10.72
CA ILE A 30 42.32 -38.87 -10.82
C ILE A 30 41.79 -38.52 -9.44
N PHE A 31 42.06 -39.31 -8.40
CA PHE A 31 41.56 -39.00 -7.06
C PHE A 31 42.17 -37.69 -6.52
N ILE A 32 43.48 -37.48 -6.71
CA ILE A 32 44.19 -36.28 -6.23
C ILE A 32 43.80 -35.00 -7.00
N VAL A 33 43.38 -35.10 -8.27
CA VAL A 33 42.98 -33.90 -9.05
C VAL A 33 41.46 -33.70 -9.00
N PHE A 34 40.69 -34.77 -9.15
CA PHE A 34 39.24 -34.71 -9.28
C PHE A 34 38.56 -34.46 -7.93
N VAL A 35 39.07 -35.00 -6.81
CA VAL A 35 38.48 -34.76 -5.48
C VAL A 35 38.63 -33.31 -5.03
N PRO A 36 39.82 -32.67 -5.09
CA PRO A 36 39.92 -31.25 -4.77
C PRO A 36 39.23 -30.36 -5.81
N PHE A 37 39.12 -30.78 -7.08
CA PHE A 37 38.30 -30.05 -8.07
C PHE A 37 36.81 -30.13 -7.74
N CYS A 38 36.29 -31.30 -7.37
CA CYS A 38 34.91 -31.45 -6.93
C CYS A 38 34.65 -30.70 -5.62
N LEU A 39 35.58 -30.74 -4.66
CA LEU A 39 35.50 -29.94 -3.44
C LEU A 39 35.53 -28.45 -3.73
N PHE A 40 36.39 -28.01 -4.66
CA PHE A 40 36.43 -26.62 -5.11
C PHE A 40 35.11 -26.22 -5.78
N VAL A 41 34.53 -27.06 -6.63
CA VAL A 41 33.22 -26.79 -7.24
C VAL A 41 32.12 -26.73 -6.19
N ILE A 42 32.08 -27.66 -5.22
CA ILE A 42 31.08 -27.66 -4.13
C ILE A 42 31.24 -26.44 -3.21
N LEU A 43 32.48 -26.04 -2.89
CA LEU A 43 32.78 -24.87 -2.06
C LEU A 43 32.65 -23.54 -2.81
N SER A 44 32.70 -23.57 -4.15
CA SER A 44 32.52 -22.40 -5.03
C SER A 44 31.09 -22.25 -5.52
N VAL A 45 30.16 -23.15 -5.16
CA VAL A 45 28.72 -22.89 -5.33
C VAL A 45 28.41 -21.68 -4.44
N PRO A 46 28.05 -20.53 -5.04
CA PRO A 46 27.64 -19.39 -4.24
C PRO A 46 26.43 -19.82 -3.42
N ASP A 47 26.41 -19.41 -2.16
CA ASP A 47 25.34 -19.75 -1.23
C ASP A 47 24.03 -19.13 -1.76
N ILE A 48 23.23 -19.91 -2.48
CA ILE A 48 22.01 -19.46 -3.20
C ILE A 48 21.08 -18.70 -2.24
N SER A 49 21.07 -19.11 -0.97
CA SER A 49 20.33 -18.47 0.11
C SER A 49 20.72 -17.00 0.32
N SER A 50 22.01 -16.68 0.20
CA SER A 50 22.55 -15.33 0.37
C SER A 50 22.19 -14.44 -0.81
N GLU A 51 22.22 -14.97 -2.03
CA GLU A 51 21.84 -14.25 -3.25
C GLU A 51 20.34 -13.94 -3.27
N GLU A 52 19.50 -14.91 -2.90
CA GLU A 52 18.05 -14.71 -2.75
C GLU A 52 17.73 -13.64 -1.70
N THR A 53 18.44 -13.66 -0.56
CA THR A 53 18.29 -12.65 0.49
C THR A 53 18.70 -11.25 -0.01
N LEU A 54 19.78 -11.15 -0.78
CA LEU A 54 20.22 -9.89 -1.38
C LEU A 54 19.19 -9.37 -2.39
N LEU A 55 18.63 -10.24 -3.24
CA LEU A 55 17.59 -9.88 -4.20
C LEU A 55 16.31 -9.37 -3.51
N GLN A 56 15.91 -10.00 -2.41
CA GLN A 56 14.78 -9.53 -1.60
C GLN A 56 15.05 -8.14 -1.00
N ARG A 57 16.24 -7.91 -0.43
CA ARG A 57 16.62 -6.59 0.10
C ARG A 57 16.66 -5.53 -1.00
N LEU A 58 17.17 -5.86 -2.18
CA LEU A 58 17.16 -4.96 -3.33
C LEU A 58 15.73 -4.60 -3.76
N ALA A 59 14.81 -5.57 -3.75
CA ALA A 59 13.42 -5.34 -4.07
C ALA A 59 12.72 -4.44 -3.04
N GLU A 60 12.96 -4.68 -1.75
CA GLU A 60 12.46 -3.84 -0.66
C GLU A 60 12.95 -2.40 -0.80
N LEU A 61 14.26 -2.22 -1.03
CA LEU A 61 14.85 -0.90 -1.28
C LEU A 61 14.27 -0.25 -2.53
N GLN A 62 14.05 -1.01 -3.60
CA GLN A 62 13.45 -0.48 -4.83
C GLN A 62 12.04 0.08 -4.59
N VAL A 63 11.17 -0.66 -3.89
CA VAL A 63 9.82 -0.16 -3.58
C VAL A 63 9.90 1.04 -2.64
N ARG A 64 10.79 1.01 -1.65
CA ARG A 64 10.95 2.13 -0.73
C ARG A 64 11.46 3.38 -1.44
N ILE A 65 12.38 3.25 -2.39
CA ILE A 65 12.83 4.37 -3.23
C ILE A 65 11.67 4.92 -4.07
N GLN A 66 10.85 4.06 -4.67
CA GLN A 66 9.66 4.50 -5.43
C GLN A 66 8.69 5.30 -4.54
N TYR A 67 8.45 4.83 -3.32
CA TYR A 67 7.66 5.55 -2.34
C TYR A 67 8.28 6.91 -1.98
N LEU A 68 9.59 6.95 -1.70
CA LEU A 68 10.29 8.18 -1.35
C LEU A 68 10.34 9.19 -2.50
N ASP A 69 10.51 8.75 -3.75
CA ASP A 69 10.47 9.61 -4.93
C ASP A 69 9.05 10.19 -5.12
N ALA A 70 8.00 9.38 -4.96
CA ALA A 70 6.62 9.86 -4.99
C ALA A 70 6.35 10.94 -3.92
N MET A 71 6.83 10.72 -2.69
CA MET A 71 6.76 11.70 -1.61
C MET A 71 7.54 12.97 -1.93
N TYR A 72 8.76 12.83 -2.44
CA TYR A 72 9.61 13.97 -2.81
C TYR A 72 8.95 14.84 -3.88
N ARG A 73 8.39 14.23 -4.94
CA ARG A 73 7.66 14.95 -5.99
C ARG A 73 6.45 15.70 -5.45
N SER A 74 5.66 15.07 -4.59
CA SER A 74 4.53 15.74 -3.94
C SER A 74 4.97 16.97 -3.12
N ARG A 75 6.10 16.89 -2.41
CA ARG A 75 6.65 18.05 -1.69
C ARG A 75 7.19 19.14 -2.62
N GLN A 76 7.75 18.77 -3.78
CA GLN A 76 8.17 19.75 -4.79
C GLN A 76 6.99 20.53 -5.36
N GLU A 77 5.87 19.87 -5.64
CA GLU A 77 4.62 20.52 -6.07
C GLU A 77 4.13 21.51 -5.02
N GLU A 78 4.13 21.14 -3.74
CA GLU A 78 3.77 22.04 -2.63
C GLU A 78 4.66 23.28 -2.56
N LEU A 79 5.97 23.10 -2.72
CA LEU A 79 6.92 24.21 -2.69
C LEU A 79 6.69 25.15 -3.87
N GLN A 80 6.35 24.62 -5.05
CA GLN A 80 5.99 25.43 -6.21
C GLN A 80 4.69 26.22 -5.97
N GLU A 81 3.63 25.58 -5.47
CA GLU A 81 2.37 26.26 -5.13
C GLU A 81 2.58 27.34 -4.06
N LEU A 82 3.39 27.06 -3.04
CA LEU A 82 3.70 28.04 -1.99
C LEU A 82 4.51 29.20 -2.56
N THR A 83 5.48 28.94 -3.43
CA THR A 83 6.28 29.99 -4.08
C THR A 83 5.37 30.88 -4.93
N GLN A 84 4.43 30.31 -5.67
CA GLN A 84 3.44 31.08 -6.44
C GLN A 84 2.56 31.95 -5.54
N HIS A 85 2.09 31.43 -4.39
CA HIS A 85 1.32 32.23 -3.43
C HIS A 85 2.17 33.34 -2.79
N ILE A 86 3.43 33.07 -2.48
CA ILE A 86 4.35 34.08 -1.94
C ILE A 86 4.60 35.18 -2.98
N ASP A 87 4.79 34.82 -4.25
CA ASP A 87 4.94 35.77 -5.35
C ASP A 87 3.66 36.61 -5.52
N GLN A 88 2.48 36.02 -5.34
CA GLN A 88 1.21 36.76 -5.35
C GLN A 88 1.09 37.73 -4.17
N ILE A 89 1.39 37.30 -2.95
CA ILE A 89 1.35 38.14 -1.75
C ILE A 89 2.37 39.28 -1.84
N TYR A 90 3.58 39.00 -2.34
CA TYR A 90 4.61 40.03 -2.57
C TYR A 90 4.15 41.10 -3.58
N ASN A 91 3.26 40.74 -4.51
CA ASN A 91 2.66 41.67 -5.46
C ASN A 91 1.38 42.35 -4.93
N GLU A 92 0.74 41.83 -3.87
CA GLU A 92 -0.52 42.31 -3.28
C GLU A 92 -0.35 43.12 -1.98
N ASP A 93 0.82 43.70 -1.74
CA ASP A 93 1.08 44.58 -0.58
C ASP A 93 0.40 45.97 -0.75
N SER A 94 -0.90 45.96 -1.03
CA SER A 94 -1.86 47.04 -0.79
C SER A 94 -3.29 46.48 -0.82
N THR A 95 -3.79 45.96 0.30
CA THR A 95 -5.11 46.26 0.92
C THR A 95 -5.72 45.09 1.74
N LEU A 96 -5.92 45.39 3.04
CA LEU A 96 -7.00 44.97 3.95
C LEU A 96 -7.10 43.54 4.51
N ASN A 97 -6.81 43.50 5.82
CA ASN A 97 -7.51 42.80 6.92
C ASN A 97 -8.84 42.13 6.54
N SER A 98 -8.89 40.80 6.70
CA SER A 98 -10.14 40.04 6.78
C SER A 98 -10.06 39.04 7.93
N SER A 99 -10.78 39.36 9.01
CA SER A 99 -11.05 38.46 10.12
C SER A 99 -11.99 37.34 9.66
N ALA A 100 -11.49 36.11 9.56
CA ALA A 100 -12.29 34.95 9.18
C ALA A 100 -13.19 34.50 10.34
N ASN A 101 -14.50 34.48 10.08
CA ASN A 101 -15.55 33.96 10.95
C ASN A 101 -15.31 32.49 11.33
N VAL A 102 -15.26 32.21 12.62
CA VAL A 102 -15.29 30.85 13.17
C VAL A 102 -16.74 30.35 13.14
N GLN A 103 -16.96 29.26 12.42
CA GLN A 103 -18.26 28.59 12.31
C GLN A 103 -18.70 28.08 13.69
N GLU A 104 -19.80 28.62 14.22
CA GLU A 104 -20.24 28.37 15.60
C GLU A 104 -20.85 26.95 15.74
N LEU A 105 -20.21 26.07 16.52
CA LEU A 105 -20.71 24.70 16.77
C LEU A 105 -22.08 24.71 17.49
N ARG A 106 -22.98 23.79 17.10
CA ARG A 106 -24.30 23.57 17.74
C ARG A 106 -24.18 23.31 19.25
N PRO A 107 -25.17 23.75 20.06
CA PRO A 107 -25.14 23.64 21.52
C PRO A 107 -25.08 22.18 22.01
N ASP A 108 -25.73 21.25 21.32
CA ASP A 108 -25.77 19.82 21.70
C ASP A 108 -24.39 19.16 21.58
N ILE A 109 -23.64 19.50 20.52
CA ILE A 109 -22.26 19.04 20.30
C ILE A 109 -21.35 19.62 21.38
N LYS A 110 -21.52 20.90 21.74
CA LYS A 110 -20.78 21.53 22.85
C LYS A 110 -21.03 20.80 24.18
N GLN A 111 -22.24 20.31 24.43
CA GLN A 111 -22.55 19.52 25.62
C GLN A 111 -21.92 18.12 25.58
N MET A 112 -21.95 17.43 24.43
CA MET A 112 -21.25 16.15 24.26
C MET A 112 -19.73 16.31 24.50
N LEU A 113 -19.12 17.37 23.98
CA LEU A 113 -17.69 17.63 24.16
C LEU A 113 -17.33 17.89 25.62
N LYS A 114 -18.15 18.64 26.37
CA LYS A 114 -17.95 18.83 27.81
C LYS A 114 -17.97 17.50 28.57
N ASN A 115 -18.88 16.61 28.20
CA ASN A 115 -18.98 15.27 28.80
C ASN A 115 -17.83 14.33 28.38
N MET A 116 -17.11 14.66 27.30
CA MET A 116 -15.93 13.93 26.80
C MET A 116 -14.61 14.62 27.13
N SER A 117 -14.63 15.65 27.99
CA SER A 117 -13.42 16.39 28.37
C SER A 117 -12.37 15.45 28.97
N GLY A 118 -11.20 15.38 28.32
CA GLY A 118 -10.09 14.49 28.69
C GLY A 118 -9.83 13.31 27.73
N LEU A 119 -10.74 13.04 26.78
CA LEU A 119 -10.55 12.04 25.72
C LEU A 119 -9.91 12.67 24.47
N TYR A 120 -9.02 11.94 23.79
CA TYR A 120 -8.45 12.35 22.50
C TYR A 120 -9.55 12.54 21.46
N ALA A 121 -10.65 11.79 21.55
CA ALA A 121 -11.75 11.90 20.63
C ALA A 121 -12.41 13.29 20.61
N ALA A 122 -12.36 14.05 21.72
CA ALA A 122 -12.95 15.39 21.80
C ALA A 122 -12.13 16.45 21.04
N ASN A 123 -10.83 16.22 20.84
CA ASN A 123 -9.91 17.19 20.23
C ASN A 123 -9.85 17.08 18.70
N GLY A 124 -10.48 16.07 18.10
CA GLY A 124 -10.34 15.79 16.68
C GLY A 124 -11.19 16.65 15.75
N LEU A 125 -11.97 17.60 16.25
CA LEU A 125 -12.91 18.39 15.44
C LEU A 125 -12.22 19.47 14.60
N ASN A 126 -12.61 19.55 13.31
CA ASN A 126 -12.12 20.54 12.33
C ASN A 126 -10.60 20.76 12.40
N PRO A 127 -9.79 19.70 12.23
CA PRO A 127 -8.34 19.85 12.15
C PRO A 127 -7.97 20.78 10.98
N GLY A 128 -6.86 21.51 11.12
CA GLY A 128 -6.28 22.30 10.02
C GLY A 128 -5.71 21.45 8.87
N VAL A 129 -6.05 20.17 8.78
CA VAL A 129 -5.50 19.20 7.83
C VAL A 129 -6.46 19.03 6.66
N SER A 130 -5.94 19.24 5.45
CA SER A 130 -6.64 19.01 4.19
C SER A 130 -6.13 17.75 3.49
N VAL A 131 -7.05 16.94 2.98
CA VAL A 131 -6.74 15.78 2.14
C VAL A 131 -6.40 16.25 0.73
N LYS A 132 -5.32 15.70 0.16
CA LYS A 132 -4.74 16.19 -1.10
C LYS A 132 -5.15 15.32 -2.27
N PHE A 133 -5.77 15.94 -3.25
CA PHE A 133 -6.18 15.27 -4.46
C PHE A 133 -5.49 15.90 -5.67
N PRO A 134 -4.70 15.14 -6.44
CA PRO A 134 -4.25 15.61 -7.73
C PRO A 134 -5.48 15.94 -8.59
N SER A 135 -5.55 17.13 -9.19
CA SER A 135 -6.63 17.52 -10.11
C SER A 135 -8.10 17.40 -9.61
N ALA A 136 -8.34 17.35 -8.30
CA ALA A 136 -9.69 17.16 -7.73
C ALA A 136 -10.75 18.10 -8.33
N PHE A 137 -10.42 19.38 -8.47
CA PHE A 137 -11.36 20.40 -8.93
C PHE A 137 -11.80 20.23 -10.38
N HIS A 138 -11.04 19.50 -11.20
CA HIS A 138 -11.42 19.22 -12.57
C HIS A 138 -12.55 18.17 -12.64
N PHE A 139 -12.48 17.15 -11.80
CA PHE A 139 -13.46 16.05 -11.77
C PHE A 139 -14.62 16.32 -10.80
N LEU A 140 -14.37 17.11 -9.75
CA LEU A 140 -15.31 17.46 -8.69
C LEU A 140 -15.35 18.99 -8.53
N PRO A 141 -15.96 19.72 -9.47
CA PRO A 141 -15.96 21.19 -9.46
C PRO A 141 -16.68 21.80 -8.26
N HIS A 142 -17.65 21.08 -7.66
CA HIS A 142 -18.36 21.52 -6.45
C HIS A 142 -17.45 21.71 -5.24
N LEU A 143 -16.24 21.14 -5.25
CA LEU A 143 -15.26 21.35 -4.20
C LEU A 143 -14.81 22.81 -4.10
N LEU A 144 -14.96 23.61 -5.18
CA LEU A 144 -14.70 25.05 -5.18
C LEU A 144 -15.78 25.86 -4.47
N ASP A 145 -17.01 25.33 -4.35
CA ASP A 145 -18.13 26.04 -3.74
C ASP A 145 -17.94 26.25 -2.24
N ASN A 146 -17.10 25.43 -1.60
CA ASN A 146 -16.82 25.50 -0.17
C ASN A 146 -15.32 25.31 0.15
N PRO A 147 -14.66 26.29 0.80
CA PRO A 147 -13.24 26.21 1.13
C PRO A 147 -12.88 25.12 2.16
N SER A 148 -13.88 24.53 2.85
CA SER A 148 -13.68 23.41 3.77
C SER A 148 -13.97 22.05 3.16
N SER A 149 -14.27 21.95 1.85
CA SER A 149 -14.61 20.68 1.20
C SER A 149 -13.50 19.64 1.25
N LEU A 150 -12.24 20.07 1.15
CA LEU A 150 -11.07 19.19 1.26
C LEU A 150 -10.51 19.07 2.68
N LYS A 151 -11.05 19.84 3.63
CA LYS A 151 -10.65 19.74 5.04
C LYS A 151 -11.30 18.53 5.68
N LEU A 152 -10.57 17.89 6.58
CA LEU A 152 -11.15 16.86 7.44
C LEU A 152 -12.15 17.52 8.39
N ALA A 153 -13.33 16.92 8.55
CA ALA A 153 -14.26 17.30 9.61
C ALA A 153 -13.80 16.77 10.96
N TYR A 154 -13.12 15.62 10.94
CA TYR A 154 -12.62 14.95 12.12
C TYR A 154 -11.29 14.26 11.86
N LEU A 155 -10.37 14.33 12.83
CA LEU A 155 -9.08 13.65 12.84
C LEU A 155 -8.68 13.25 14.26
N MET A 156 -8.48 11.97 14.48
CA MET A 156 -7.79 11.44 15.66
C MET A 156 -6.57 10.66 15.19
N SER A 157 -5.38 11.24 15.34
CA SER A 157 -4.12 10.67 14.85
C SER A 157 -2.96 11.11 15.75
N LYS A 158 -1.89 10.30 15.75
CA LYS A 158 -0.58 10.61 16.34
C LYS A 158 0.45 11.03 15.28
N ASN A 159 0.01 11.34 14.07
CA ASN A 159 0.82 11.71 12.89
C ASN A 159 1.95 10.73 12.61
N ARG A 160 1.64 9.44 12.70
CA ARG A 160 2.60 8.38 12.41
C ARG A 160 2.74 8.24 10.90
N GLU A 161 3.98 8.18 10.43
CA GLU A 161 4.30 8.08 8.99
C GLU A 161 5.50 7.15 8.77
N GLY A 162 5.71 6.75 7.52
CA GLY A 162 6.87 5.98 7.10
C GLY A 162 6.79 4.49 7.40
N VAL A 163 5.62 3.96 7.75
CA VAL A 163 5.42 2.52 7.97
C VAL A 163 5.49 1.72 6.67
N SER A 164 5.63 0.40 6.75
CA SER A 164 5.59 -0.45 5.56
C SER A 164 4.16 -0.65 5.05
N LEU A 165 3.18 -0.80 5.96
CA LEU A 165 1.82 -1.19 5.62
C LEU A 165 0.78 -0.22 6.19
N VAL A 166 -0.14 0.24 5.34
CA VAL A 166 -1.28 1.07 5.74
C VAL A 166 -2.56 0.34 5.39
N LEU A 167 -3.40 0.06 6.39
CA LEU A 167 -4.70 -0.58 6.22
C LEU A 167 -5.80 0.48 6.23
N GLY A 168 -6.50 0.64 5.11
CA GLY A 168 -7.64 1.55 5.02
C GLY A 168 -8.96 0.80 5.25
N ILE A 169 -9.74 1.23 6.24
CA ILE A 169 -11.05 0.66 6.58
C ILE A 169 -12.12 1.77 6.52
N PRO A 170 -12.99 1.79 5.51
CA PRO A 170 -14.17 2.64 5.49
C PRO A 170 -15.29 2.01 6.31
N THR A 171 -16.01 2.83 7.06
CA THR A 171 -17.22 2.42 7.79
C THR A 171 -18.36 3.38 7.49
N VAL A 172 -19.56 2.82 7.33
CA VAL A 172 -20.81 3.55 7.08
C VAL A 172 -21.84 3.19 8.13
N LYS A 173 -22.79 4.09 8.38
CA LYS A 173 -23.82 3.85 9.38
C LYS A 173 -24.74 2.70 8.95
N ARG A 174 -24.73 1.60 9.70
CA ARG A 174 -25.64 0.45 9.55
C ARG A 174 -26.75 0.50 10.61
N GLU A 175 -27.96 0.04 10.26
CA GLU A 175 -29.13 0.11 11.16
C GLU A 175 -29.12 -0.95 12.28
N LYS A 176 -28.46 -2.10 12.08
CA LYS A 176 -28.59 -3.27 12.97
C LYS A 176 -27.35 -3.53 13.84
N TYR A 177 -26.18 -3.64 13.23
CA TYR A 177 -24.95 -4.03 13.93
C TYR A 177 -23.73 -3.34 13.31
N SER A 178 -22.81 -2.88 14.15
CA SER A 178 -21.53 -2.31 13.74
C SER A 178 -20.45 -3.39 13.86
N TYR A 179 -19.98 -3.90 12.72
CA TYR A 179 -18.94 -4.94 12.68
C TYR A 179 -17.52 -4.40 12.94
N LEU A 180 -17.36 -3.07 12.88
CA LEU A 180 -16.07 -2.39 12.98
C LEU A 180 -15.27 -2.82 14.21
N MET A 181 -15.92 -2.90 15.38
CA MET A 181 -15.22 -3.19 16.63
C MET A 181 -14.69 -4.62 16.72
N ASP A 182 -15.34 -5.56 16.05
CA ASP A 182 -14.91 -6.96 16.01
C ASP A 182 -13.81 -7.12 14.94
N THR A 183 -13.98 -6.46 13.80
CA THR A 183 -12.95 -6.37 12.76
C THR A 183 -11.65 -5.77 13.30
N LEU A 184 -11.72 -4.66 14.03
CA LEU A 184 -10.53 -4.04 14.65
C LEU A 184 -9.86 -4.96 15.67
N GLN A 185 -10.65 -5.60 16.54
CA GLN A 185 -10.11 -6.55 17.51
C GLN A 185 -9.36 -7.67 16.78
N ASN A 186 -9.97 -8.26 15.76
CA ASN A 186 -9.38 -9.35 14.99
C ASN A 186 -8.11 -8.92 14.22
N LEU A 187 -8.09 -7.71 13.64
CA LEU A 187 -6.92 -7.16 12.97
C LEU A 187 -5.77 -6.88 13.94
N ILE A 188 -6.06 -6.40 15.15
CA ILE A 188 -5.05 -6.12 16.19
C ILE A 188 -4.49 -7.44 16.73
N ASP A 189 -5.35 -8.41 17.03
CA ASP A 189 -4.94 -9.73 17.53
C ASP A 189 -4.11 -10.51 16.50
N GLY A 190 -4.32 -10.22 15.21
CA GLY A 190 -3.55 -10.80 14.11
C GLY A 190 -2.14 -10.21 13.92
N LEU A 191 -1.79 -9.12 14.62
CA LEU A 191 -0.50 -8.45 14.53
C LEU A 191 0.41 -8.83 15.71
N SER A 192 1.66 -9.15 15.40
CA SER A 192 2.73 -9.16 16.41
C SER A 192 3.12 -7.73 16.83
N PRO A 193 3.78 -7.52 17.98
CA PRO A 193 4.22 -6.19 18.41
C PRO A 193 5.12 -5.48 17.40
N GLU A 194 5.98 -6.24 16.69
CA GLU A 194 6.83 -5.70 15.63
C GLU A 194 6.00 -5.27 14.41
N GLU A 195 5.02 -6.08 13.99
CA GLU A 195 4.12 -5.73 12.88
C GLU A 195 3.23 -4.54 13.22
N ALA A 196 2.73 -4.44 14.46
CA ALA A 196 1.98 -3.29 14.94
C ALA A 196 2.84 -2.01 14.95
N ASN A 197 4.16 -2.15 15.09
CA ASN A 197 5.09 -1.03 14.98
C ASN A 197 5.47 -0.66 13.52
N ASP A 198 5.05 -1.45 12.55
CA ASP A 198 5.31 -1.23 11.12
C ASP A 198 4.02 -1.17 10.29
N THR A 199 2.88 -0.98 10.97
CA THR A 199 1.54 -0.90 10.38
C THR A 199 0.77 0.29 10.96
N ILE A 200 -0.09 0.89 10.14
CA ILE A 200 -1.11 1.85 10.56
C ILE A 200 -2.47 1.37 10.06
N ILE A 201 -3.50 1.47 10.89
CA ILE A 201 -4.90 1.23 10.56
C ILE A 201 -5.61 2.59 10.52
N VAL A 202 -6.03 3.00 9.34
CA VAL A 202 -6.78 4.23 9.12
C VAL A 202 -8.25 3.89 8.92
N ILE A 203 -9.09 4.40 9.81
CA ILE A 203 -10.54 4.23 9.77
C ILE A 203 -11.16 5.49 9.19
N LEU A 204 -11.81 5.37 8.03
CA LEU A 204 -12.64 6.43 7.47
C LEU A 204 -14.08 6.25 7.95
N ILE A 205 -14.55 7.15 8.80
CA ILE A 205 -15.97 7.26 9.11
C ILE A 205 -16.61 8.03 7.95
N ALA A 206 -17.18 7.30 6.99
CA ALA A 206 -17.75 7.82 5.76
C ALA A 206 -19.17 8.38 5.99
N GLU A 207 -19.32 9.19 7.04
CA GLU A 207 -20.55 9.86 7.43
C GLU A 207 -20.26 11.34 7.67
N THR A 208 -21.28 12.19 7.50
CA THR A 208 -21.14 13.64 7.72
C THR A 208 -21.75 14.11 9.03
N ALA A 209 -22.51 13.25 9.72
CA ALA A 209 -23.18 13.57 10.97
C ALA A 209 -22.19 13.53 12.14
N MET A 210 -21.93 14.68 12.75
CA MET A 210 -20.88 14.83 13.78
C MET A 210 -21.17 14.00 15.03
N GLU A 211 -22.43 13.84 15.41
CA GLU A 211 -22.83 13.05 16.57
C GLU A 211 -22.44 11.57 16.38
N TYR A 212 -22.60 11.04 15.16
CA TYR A 212 -22.22 9.67 14.83
C TYR A 212 -20.70 9.50 14.76
N ILE A 213 -20.00 10.46 14.14
CA ILE A 213 -18.53 10.46 14.08
C ILE A 213 -17.92 10.42 15.49
N LEU A 214 -18.37 11.30 16.37
CA LEU A 214 -17.89 11.37 17.75
C LEU A 214 -18.25 10.12 18.55
N GLN A 215 -19.43 9.52 18.32
CA GLN A 215 -19.82 8.28 18.96
C GLN A 215 -18.86 7.13 18.60
N ILE A 216 -18.60 6.92 17.32
CA ILE A 216 -17.68 5.87 16.85
C ILE A 216 -16.27 6.14 17.35
N ALA A 217 -15.78 7.37 17.25
CA ALA A 217 -14.45 7.71 17.71
C ALA A 217 -14.26 7.45 19.21
N LYS A 218 -15.26 7.81 20.02
CA LYS A 218 -15.28 7.51 21.46
C LYS A 218 -15.27 6.01 21.73
N GLU A 219 -16.07 5.25 20.98
CA GLU A 219 -16.17 3.80 21.16
C GLU A 219 -14.83 3.10 20.82
N VAL A 220 -14.15 3.53 19.74
CA VAL A 220 -12.82 3.03 19.39
C VAL A 220 -11.80 3.38 20.48
N GLU A 221 -11.78 4.63 20.97
CA GLU A 221 -10.84 5.07 22.01
C GLU A 221 -11.06 4.31 23.33
N MET A 222 -12.30 4.03 23.71
CA MET A 222 -12.61 3.27 24.93
C MET A 222 -12.23 1.79 24.80
N LYS A 223 -12.42 1.17 23.63
CA LYS A 223 -12.12 -0.26 23.42
C LYS A 223 -10.63 -0.52 23.17
N PHE A 224 -9.94 0.41 22.50
CA PHE A 224 -8.54 0.26 22.05
C PHE A 224 -7.63 1.42 22.48
N PRO A 225 -7.55 1.77 23.78
CA PRO A 225 -6.83 2.96 24.24
C PRO A 225 -5.33 2.90 23.93
N SER A 226 -4.70 1.73 24.11
CA SER A 226 -3.25 1.57 23.86
C SER A 226 -2.89 1.62 22.36
N GLN A 227 -3.78 1.17 21.48
CA GLN A 227 -3.57 1.23 20.03
C GLN A 227 -3.77 2.64 19.48
N VAL A 228 -4.71 3.41 20.04
CA VAL A 228 -4.86 4.85 19.74
C VAL A 228 -3.68 5.65 20.27
N GLU A 229 -3.21 5.35 21.49
CA GLU A 229 -2.06 6.06 22.08
C GLU A 229 -0.76 5.78 21.33
N SER A 230 -0.52 4.53 20.92
CA SER A 230 0.66 4.15 20.12
C SER A 230 0.62 4.66 18.68
N GLY A 231 -0.51 5.19 18.20
CA GLY A 231 -0.68 5.62 16.83
C GLY A 231 -0.82 4.49 15.81
N LEU A 232 -1.19 3.29 16.27
CA LEU A 232 -1.57 2.18 15.38
C LEU A 232 -2.93 2.47 14.72
N ILE A 233 -3.87 3.05 15.45
CA ILE A 233 -5.20 3.40 14.92
C ILE A 233 -5.30 4.91 14.70
N GLU A 234 -5.77 5.29 13.52
CA GLU A 234 -6.17 6.65 13.19
C GLU A 234 -7.62 6.68 12.73
N ILE A 235 -8.34 7.75 13.07
CA ILE A 235 -9.72 7.97 12.63
C ILE A 235 -9.80 9.28 11.87
N ILE A 236 -10.43 9.23 10.70
CA ILE A 236 -10.70 10.39 9.86
C ILE A 236 -12.18 10.44 9.47
N ALA A 237 -12.71 11.66 9.28
CA ALA A 237 -14.01 11.85 8.65
C ALA A 237 -13.96 13.00 7.63
N PRO A 238 -14.61 12.84 6.47
CA PRO A 238 -14.65 13.88 5.45
C PRO A 238 -15.61 15.01 5.84
N SER A 239 -15.34 16.22 5.35
CA SER A 239 -16.30 17.32 5.41
C SER A 239 -17.53 17.02 4.57
N SER A 240 -18.70 17.54 4.98
CA SER A 240 -19.92 17.45 4.17
C SER A 240 -19.78 18.12 2.80
N GLY A 241 -18.88 19.10 2.67
CA GLY A 241 -18.57 19.76 1.40
C GLY A 241 -17.80 18.88 0.41
N TYR A 242 -17.19 17.78 0.86
CA TYR A 242 -16.48 16.87 -0.03
C TYR A 242 -17.42 16.20 -1.04
N TYR A 243 -18.63 15.86 -0.60
CA TYR A 243 -19.56 15.11 -1.42
C TYR A 243 -20.39 16.01 -2.35
N PRO A 244 -20.62 15.59 -3.61
CA PRO A 244 -21.53 16.29 -4.50
C PRO A 244 -22.98 16.11 -4.05
N ASN A 245 -23.89 16.88 -4.64
CA ASN A 245 -25.31 16.64 -4.46
C ASN A 245 -25.71 15.32 -5.14
N PHE A 246 -25.89 14.28 -4.31
CA PHE A 246 -26.24 12.94 -4.73
C PHE A 246 -27.62 12.82 -5.42
N ASP A 247 -28.54 13.77 -5.20
CA ASP A 247 -29.85 13.78 -5.87
C ASP A 247 -29.76 14.15 -7.36
N LYS A 248 -28.67 14.82 -7.76
CA LYS A 248 -28.43 15.27 -9.14
C LYS A 248 -27.59 14.28 -9.95
N LEU A 249 -27.33 13.09 -9.42
CA LEU A 249 -26.54 12.08 -10.12
C LEU A 249 -27.24 11.55 -11.36
N ARG A 250 -26.43 11.07 -12.30
CA ARG A 250 -26.92 10.48 -13.54
C ARG A 250 -27.26 9.02 -13.27
N ILE A 251 -28.47 8.61 -13.61
CA ILE A 251 -28.82 7.21 -13.56
C ILE A 251 -28.05 6.48 -14.67
N THR A 252 -27.26 5.49 -14.29
CA THR A 252 -26.54 4.60 -15.21
C THR A 252 -26.82 3.14 -14.83
N LEU A 253 -26.50 2.21 -15.73
CA LEU A 253 -26.64 0.75 -15.52
C LEU A 253 -28.08 0.24 -15.29
N GLY A 254 -29.10 1.09 -15.40
CA GLY A 254 -30.48 0.73 -15.06
C GLY A 254 -30.70 0.57 -13.55
N ASP A 255 -29.78 1.07 -12.72
CA ASP A 255 -29.86 1.02 -11.26
C ASP A 255 -30.93 1.97 -10.71
N SER A 256 -31.44 1.68 -9.51
CA SER A 256 -32.26 2.64 -8.74
C SER A 256 -31.43 3.85 -8.31
N SER A 257 -32.08 4.99 -8.05
CA SER A 257 -31.41 6.20 -7.55
C SER A 257 -30.60 5.91 -6.27
N GLU A 258 -31.15 5.13 -5.33
CA GLU A 258 -30.44 4.77 -4.10
C GLU A 258 -29.15 3.99 -4.37
N ARG A 259 -29.20 3.02 -5.30
CA ARG A 259 -28.02 2.23 -5.68
C ARG A 259 -26.97 3.08 -6.36
N VAL A 260 -27.37 3.99 -7.24
CA VAL A 260 -26.46 4.97 -7.89
C VAL A 260 -25.78 5.85 -6.84
N LYS A 261 -26.54 6.38 -5.87
CA LYS A 261 -25.99 7.17 -4.77
C LYS A 261 -24.99 6.37 -3.95
N TRP A 262 -25.36 5.14 -3.58
CA TRP A 262 -24.51 4.27 -2.76
C TRP A 262 -23.17 3.98 -3.44
N ARG A 263 -23.17 3.50 -4.70
CA ARG A 263 -21.91 3.19 -5.41
C ARG A 263 -21.09 4.42 -5.72
N SER A 264 -21.73 5.56 -6.00
CA SER A 264 -21.04 6.82 -6.28
C SER A 264 -20.38 7.38 -5.03
N LYS A 265 -21.06 7.28 -3.88
CA LYS A 265 -20.49 7.62 -2.58
C LYS A 265 -19.31 6.71 -2.24
N GLN A 266 -19.44 5.40 -2.44
CA GLN A 266 -18.36 4.43 -2.18
C GLN A 266 -17.08 4.75 -2.99
N ASN A 267 -17.21 5.08 -4.28
CA ASN A 267 -16.08 5.52 -5.11
C ASN A 267 -15.35 6.73 -4.51
N LEU A 268 -16.11 7.74 -4.04
CA LEU A 268 -15.56 8.95 -3.43
C LEU A 268 -14.95 8.66 -2.06
N ASP A 269 -15.55 7.78 -1.27
CA ASP A 269 -15.05 7.35 0.04
C ASP A 269 -13.68 6.67 -0.10
N TYR A 270 -13.55 5.74 -1.06
CA TYR A 270 -12.28 5.03 -1.29
C TYR A 270 -11.21 5.98 -1.84
N ALA A 271 -11.58 6.87 -2.76
CA ALA A 271 -10.66 7.91 -3.24
C ALA A 271 -10.16 8.81 -2.09
N PHE A 272 -11.03 9.20 -1.17
CA PHE A 272 -10.69 10.02 -0.01
C PHE A 272 -9.73 9.30 0.94
N LEU A 273 -10.06 8.06 1.28
CA LEU A 273 -9.24 7.23 2.17
C LEU A 273 -7.86 6.95 1.57
N MET A 274 -7.80 6.56 0.29
CA MET A 274 -6.53 6.33 -0.42
C MET A 274 -5.67 7.58 -0.47
N SER A 275 -6.27 8.74 -0.72
CA SER A 275 -5.58 10.03 -0.75
C SER A 275 -4.95 10.36 0.61
N TYR A 276 -5.68 10.21 1.71
CA TYR A 276 -5.14 10.44 3.05
C TYR A 276 -4.03 9.42 3.42
N CYS A 277 -4.18 8.16 3.02
CA CYS A 277 -3.21 7.10 3.31
C CYS A 277 -1.93 7.18 2.46
N GLN A 278 -1.94 7.95 1.37
CA GLN A 278 -0.83 7.99 0.41
C GLN A 278 0.51 8.42 1.03
N THR A 279 0.49 9.27 2.05
CA THR A 279 1.73 9.79 2.66
C THR A 279 2.21 8.97 3.86
N LYS A 280 1.52 7.89 4.21
CA LYS A 280 1.74 7.20 5.49
C LYS A 280 2.66 5.99 5.41
N GLY A 281 2.71 5.30 4.28
CA GLY A 281 3.54 4.11 4.17
C GLY A 281 3.75 3.56 2.77
N THR A 282 4.60 2.55 2.66
CA THR A 282 5.07 1.98 1.39
C THR A 282 3.97 1.25 0.61
N PHE A 283 3.15 0.48 1.31
CA PHE A 283 2.04 -0.30 0.76
C PHE A 283 0.72 0.13 1.39
N TYR A 284 -0.33 0.14 0.57
CA TYR A 284 -1.69 0.41 1.00
C TYR A 284 -2.55 -0.83 0.78
N VAL A 285 -3.39 -1.17 1.76
CA VAL A 285 -4.36 -2.26 1.67
C VAL A 285 -5.75 -1.70 1.88
N GLN A 286 -6.63 -1.90 0.89
CA GLN A 286 -8.04 -1.60 1.05
C GLN A 286 -8.75 -2.77 1.74
N LEU A 287 -9.43 -2.47 2.84
CA LEU A 287 -10.26 -3.38 3.63
C LEU A 287 -11.68 -2.82 3.77
N GLU A 288 -12.55 -3.61 4.40
CA GLU A 288 -13.92 -3.23 4.81
C GLU A 288 -14.11 -3.50 6.31
N ASP A 289 -15.22 -3.01 6.88
CA ASP A 289 -15.48 -3.04 8.33
C ASP A 289 -16.05 -4.38 8.84
N ASP A 290 -16.19 -5.40 8.00
CA ASP A 290 -16.77 -6.72 8.30
C ASP A 290 -15.88 -7.90 7.85
N ILE A 291 -14.59 -7.85 8.21
CA ILE A 291 -13.60 -8.86 7.81
C ILE A 291 -12.95 -9.59 9.00
N LEU A 292 -12.48 -10.80 8.71
CA LEU A 292 -11.58 -11.59 9.56
C LEU A 292 -10.24 -11.80 8.85
N ALA A 293 -9.17 -11.45 9.54
CA ALA A 293 -7.79 -11.68 9.16
C ALA A 293 -7.24 -12.96 9.80
N LYS A 294 -6.36 -13.64 9.06
CA LYS A 294 -5.50 -14.68 9.62
C LYS A 294 -4.37 -14.08 10.45
N PRO A 295 -3.86 -14.78 11.47
CA PRO A 295 -2.66 -14.34 12.19
C PRO A 295 -1.47 -14.10 11.24
N SER A 296 -0.66 -13.08 11.54
CA SER A 296 0.52 -12.69 10.76
C SER A 296 0.22 -12.29 9.31
N TYR A 297 -1.01 -11.81 9.05
CA TYR A 297 -1.42 -11.35 7.73
C TYR A 297 -0.49 -10.25 7.18
N ALA A 298 -0.02 -9.33 8.03
CA ALA A 298 0.86 -8.23 7.63
C ALA A 298 2.18 -8.75 7.05
N THR A 299 2.86 -9.68 7.74
CA THR A 299 4.08 -10.31 7.24
C THR A 299 3.84 -11.12 5.96
N ILE A 300 2.75 -11.88 5.88
CA ILE A 300 2.40 -12.67 4.68
C ILE A 300 2.26 -11.76 3.46
N MET A 301 1.47 -10.69 3.59
CA MET A 301 1.22 -9.75 2.49
C MET A 301 2.50 -9.02 2.07
N ARG A 302 3.27 -8.50 3.04
CA ARG A 302 4.53 -7.80 2.78
C ARG A 302 5.53 -8.71 2.06
N LYS A 303 5.71 -9.93 2.55
CA LYS A 303 6.61 -10.92 1.95
C LYS A 303 6.21 -11.24 0.52
N PHE A 304 4.92 -11.47 0.26
CA PHE A 304 4.43 -11.75 -1.10
C PHE A 304 4.68 -10.58 -2.07
N ALA A 305 4.44 -9.34 -1.62
CA ALA A 305 4.70 -8.14 -2.43
C ALA A 305 6.19 -7.95 -2.76
N ILE A 306 7.06 -8.19 -1.78
CA ILE A 306 8.52 -8.10 -1.97
C ILE A 306 9.01 -9.21 -2.89
N GLU A 307 8.56 -10.46 -2.70
CA GLU A 307 8.92 -11.59 -3.56
C GLU A 307 8.54 -11.36 -5.02
N LYS A 308 7.34 -10.82 -5.27
CA LYS A 308 6.90 -10.47 -6.63
C LYS A 308 7.78 -9.39 -7.25
N THR A 309 8.15 -8.39 -6.46
CA THR A 309 9.04 -7.33 -6.92
C THR A 309 10.47 -7.85 -7.18
N ALA A 310 10.99 -8.74 -6.33
CA ALA A 310 12.33 -9.34 -6.49
C ALA A 310 12.44 -10.18 -7.77
N LYS A 311 11.36 -10.88 -8.13
CA LYS A 311 11.26 -11.63 -9.39
C LYS A 311 11.14 -10.75 -10.64
N LYS A 312 11.03 -9.43 -10.46
CA LYS A 312 10.77 -8.44 -11.52
C LYS A 312 9.46 -8.72 -12.28
N ASP A 313 8.50 -9.37 -11.61
CA ASP A 313 7.14 -9.52 -12.12
C ASP A 313 6.46 -8.14 -12.04
N PRO A 314 5.96 -7.56 -13.16
CA PRO A 314 5.16 -6.35 -13.08
C PRO A 314 3.85 -6.67 -12.34
N TRP A 315 3.44 -5.82 -11.40
CA TRP A 315 2.16 -5.98 -10.70
C TRP A 315 1.58 -4.62 -10.31
N ILE A 316 0.25 -4.54 -10.33
CA ILE A 316 -0.51 -3.32 -9.95
C ILE A 316 -1.26 -3.57 -8.66
N VAL A 317 -1.91 -4.73 -8.55
CA VAL A 317 -2.71 -5.12 -7.39
C VAL A 317 -2.41 -6.58 -7.01
N LEU A 318 -2.32 -6.83 -5.71
CA LEU A 318 -2.24 -8.18 -5.15
C LEU A 318 -3.50 -8.44 -4.34
N ASP A 319 -4.20 -9.52 -4.67
CA ASP A 319 -5.47 -9.89 -4.05
C ASP A 319 -5.26 -10.92 -2.94
N PHE A 320 -5.77 -10.59 -1.76
CA PHE A 320 -5.71 -11.43 -0.55
C PHE A 320 -7.09 -11.86 -0.03
N CYS A 321 -8.17 -11.42 -0.70
CA CYS A 321 -9.54 -11.87 -0.50
C CYS A 321 -10.13 -12.42 -1.82
N GLN A 322 -11.13 -13.30 -1.74
CA GLN A 322 -11.77 -13.91 -2.92
C GLN A 322 -12.87 -13.05 -3.53
N LEU A 323 -13.39 -12.05 -2.80
CA LEU A 323 -14.61 -11.35 -3.20
C LEU A 323 -14.43 -9.83 -3.10
N GLY A 324 -14.86 -9.14 -4.17
CA GLY A 324 -14.98 -7.68 -4.23
C GLY A 324 -13.67 -6.91 -4.16
N PHE A 325 -13.78 -5.65 -3.73
CA PHE A 325 -12.68 -4.70 -3.62
C PHE A 325 -11.87 -4.84 -2.31
N ILE A 326 -12.07 -5.93 -1.58
CA ILE A 326 -11.53 -6.17 -0.24
C ILE A 326 -10.20 -6.90 -0.30
N GLY A 327 -9.27 -6.57 0.60
CA GLY A 327 -7.99 -7.26 0.71
C GLY A 327 -7.09 -7.01 -0.49
N LYS A 328 -7.21 -5.83 -1.11
CA LYS A 328 -6.41 -5.43 -2.27
C LYS A 328 -5.22 -4.60 -1.82
N LEU A 329 -4.02 -5.11 -2.10
CA LEU A 329 -2.76 -4.44 -1.80
C LEU A 329 -2.23 -3.72 -3.03
N PHE A 330 -1.87 -2.45 -2.82
CA PHE A 330 -1.31 -1.55 -3.81
C PHE A 330 0.02 -0.99 -3.33
N LYS A 331 0.89 -0.63 -4.27
CA LYS A 331 2.00 0.28 -3.96
C LYS A 331 1.43 1.67 -3.77
N THR A 332 1.85 2.36 -2.73
CA THR A 332 1.34 3.69 -2.44
C THR A 332 1.65 4.70 -3.56
N ALA A 333 2.78 4.52 -4.25
CA ALA A 333 3.17 5.31 -5.42
C ALA A 333 2.18 5.20 -6.61
N GLU A 334 1.36 4.15 -6.67
CA GLU A 334 0.35 3.95 -7.73
C GLU A 334 -1.02 4.52 -7.36
N LEU A 335 -1.27 4.85 -6.09
CA LEU A 335 -2.57 5.36 -5.62
C LEU A 335 -3.04 6.62 -6.35
N PRO A 336 -2.20 7.61 -6.73
CA PRO A 336 -2.66 8.77 -7.48
C PRO A 336 -3.46 8.42 -8.74
N TRP A 337 -3.08 7.35 -9.45
CA TRP A 337 -3.82 6.90 -10.64
C TRP A 337 -5.21 6.39 -10.27
N LEU A 338 -5.30 5.59 -9.21
CA LEU A 338 -6.56 5.03 -8.71
C LEU A 338 -7.50 6.12 -8.20
N ILE A 339 -6.97 7.04 -7.40
CA ILE A 339 -7.71 8.17 -6.82
C ILE A 339 -8.34 9.00 -7.95
N ASN A 340 -7.53 9.42 -8.94
CA ASN A 340 -8.02 10.19 -10.07
C ASN A 340 -9.06 9.42 -10.90
N PHE A 341 -8.83 8.13 -11.15
CA PHE A 341 -9.75 7.32 -11.94
C PHE A 341 -11.10 7.13 -11.25
N PHE A 342 -11.09 6.91 -9.93
CA PHE A 342 -12.30 6.82 -9.13
C PHE A 342 -13.04 8.15 -9.04
N GLN A 343 -12.33 9.27 -8.93
CA GLN A 343 -12.94 10.60 -8.98
C GLN A 343 -13.53 10.93 -10.35
N MET A 344 -12.86 10.56 -11.44
CA MET A 344 -13.32 10.84 -12.79
C MET A 344 -14.61 10.09 -13.14
N PHE A 345 -14.73 8.83 -12.69
CA PHE A 345 -15.85 7.95 -13.03
C PHE A 345 -16.76 7.59 -11.86
N PHE A 346 -16.75 8.40 -10.79
CA PHE A 346 -17.46 8.09 -9.55
C PHE A 346 -18.96 7.83 -9.78
N ASN A 347 -19.59 8.57 -10.69
CA ASN A 347 -21.01 8.47 -11.03
C ASN A 347 -21.31 7.34 -12.04
N ASP A 348 -20.31 6.85 -12.76
CA ASP A 348 -20.50 6.00 -13.94
C ASP A 348 -20.63 4.52 -13.64
N LYS A 349 -19.71 3.98 -12.82
CA LYS A 349 -19.56 2.54 -12.55
C LYS A 349 -19.23 2.30 -11.07
N PRO A 350 -19.51 1.10 -10.53
CA PRO A 350 -19.04 0.70 -9.21
C PRO A 350 -17.51 0.52 -9.18
N VAL A 351 -16.93 0.60 -7.97
CA VAL A 351 -15.47 0.63 -7.77
C VAL A 351 -14.74 -0.61 -8.27
N ASP A 352 -15.34 -1.80 -8.11
CA ASP A 352 -14.78 -3.07 -8.59
C ASP A 352 -14.53 -3.01 -10.11
N TRP A 353 -15.52 -2.52 -10.85
CA TRP A 353 -15.43 -2.43 -12.30
C TRP A 353 -14.42 -1.37 -12.73
N LEU A 354 -14.37 -0.24 -12.02
CA LEU A 354 -13.39 0.81 -12.29
C LEU A 354 -11.96 0.28 -12.14
N LEU A 355 -11.70 -0.54 -11.12
CA LEU A 355 -10.40 -1.18 -10.97
C LEU A 355 -10.08 -2.12 -12.12
N ASP A 356 -11.01 -3.01 -12.47
CA ASP A 356 -10.81 -3.95 -13.57
C ASP A 356 -10.53 -3.21 -14.88
N TYR A 357 -11.26 -2.12 -15.17
CA TYR A 357 -11.01 -1.29 -16.34
C TYR A 357 -9.66 -0.59 -16.29
N LEU A 358 -9.22 -0.08 -15.14
CA LEU A 358 -7.91 0.55 -14.99
C LEU A 358 -6.78 -0.47 -15.23
N ILE A 359 -6.90 -1.66 -14.65
CA ILE A 359 -5.94 -2.76 -14.83
C ILE A 359 -5.87 -3.15 -16.30
N ASN A 360 -7.02 -3.40 -16.93
CA ASN A 360 -7.09 -3.74 -18.36
C ASN A 360 -6.50 -2.64 -19.25
N THR A 361 -6.69 -1.36 -18.90
CA THR A 361 -6.13 -0.22 -19.64
C THR A 361 -4.61 -0.13 -19.49
N LYS A 362 -4.06 -0.42 -18.31
CA LYS A 362 -2.61 -0.43 -18.08
C LYS A 362 -1.92 -1.62 -18.75
N ILE A 363 -2.62 -2.72 -19.02
CA ILE A 363 -2.11 -3.84 -19.84
C ILE A 363 -2.21 -3.45 -21.32
N CYS A 364 -1.13 -2.92 -21.89
CA CYS A 364 -1.06 -2.51 -23.30
C CYS A 364 -1.19 -3.67 -24.32
N ASN A 365 -1.55 -4.88 -23.90
CA ASN A 365 -1.60 -6.04 -24.78
C ASN A 365 -2.85 -6.88 -24.51
N TRP A 366 -3.88 -6.68 -25.35
CA TRP A 366 -5.16 -7.40 -25.32
C TRP A 366 -5.00 -8.93 -25.30
N GLU A 367 -3.89 -9.45 -25.84
CA GLU A 367 -3.60 -10.89 -25.92
C GLU A 367 -2.78 -11.46 -24.74
N LYS A 368 -2.27 -10.63 -23.83
CA LYS A 368 -1.52 -11.11 -22.65
C LYS A 368 -2.43 -11.18 -21.43
N ASN A 369 -2.52 -12.38 -20.85
CA ASN A 369 -3.40 -12.72 -19.73
C ASN A 369 -3.34 -11.67 -18.59
N VAL A 370 -4.52 -11.26 -18.12
CA VAL A 370 -4.75 -10.43 -16.92
C VAL A 370 -3.94 -10.93 -15.70
N SER A 371 -3.65 -12.23 -15.65
CA SER A 371 -2.84 -12.89 -14.62
C SER A 371 -1.36 -12.46 -14.53
N ILE A 372 -0.87 -11.61 -15.43
CA ILE A 372 0.53 -11.13 -15.39
C ILE A 372 0.71 -10.00 -14.36
N ILE A 373 -0.30 -9.15 -14.16
CA ILE A 373 -0.19 -7.96 -13.28
C ILE A 373 -1.20 -7.93 -12.12
N HIS A 374 -2.23 -8.78 -12.20
CA HIS A 374 -3.21 -9.02 -11.15
C HIS A 374 -2.95 -10.41 -10.60
N TRP A 375 -2.47 -10.47 -9.35
CA TRP A 375 -2.07 -11.73 -8.72
C TRP A 375 -3.00 -12.07 -7.58
N HIS A 376 -3.63 -13.24 -7.66
CA HIS A 376 -4.36 -13.82 -6.55
C HIS A 376 -3.41 -14.63 -5.65
N PHE A 377 -3.41 -14.31 -4.37
CA PHE A 377 -2.73 -15.14 -3.39
C PHE A 377 -3.57 -16.39 -3.11
N SER A 378 -3.01 -17.57 -3.39
CA SER A 378 -3.76 -18.84 -3.34
C SER A 378 -4.28 -19.19 -1.93
N ASN A 379 -3.70 -18.62 -0.87
CA ASN A 379 -4.12 -18.83 0.51
C ASN A 379 -4.85 -17.59 1.04
N VAL A 380 -6.17 -17.54 0.92
CA VAL A 380 -7.03 -16.44 1.40
C VAL A 380 -6.59 -15.94 2.78
N VAL A 381 -6.28 -14.65 2.90
CA VAL A 381 -5.81 -14.01 4.14
C VAL A 381 -6.96 -13.34 4.87
N PHE A 382 -7.91 -12.77 4.12
CA PHE A 382 -9.11 -12.13 4.66
C PHE A 382 -10.38 -12.86 4.26
N LYS A 383 -11.30 -13.02 5.22
CA LYS A 383 -12.62 -13.61 5.01
C LYS A 383 -13.71 -12.63 5.45
N ILE A 384 -14.75 -12.48 4.63
CA ILE A 384 -15.90 -11.62 4.95
C ILE A 384 -16.81 -12.32 5.95
N ILE A 385 -17.36 -11.55 6.91
CA ILE A 385 -18.27 -12.05 7.96
C ILE A 385 -19.74 -11.97 7.53
N SER A 386 -20.08 -11.00 6.67
CA SER A 386 -21.45 -10.67 6.25
C SER A 386 -22.07 -11.64 5.26
#